data_AF-A6W979-F1
#
_entry.id   AF-A6W979-F1
#
_cell.length_a   1.000
_cell.length_b   1.000
_cell.length_c   1.000
_cell.angle_alpha   90.00
_cell.angle_beta   90.00
_cell.angle_gamma   90.00
#
_symmetry.space_group_name_H-M   'P 1'
#
loop_
_entity.id
_entity.type
_entity.pdbx_description
1 polymer ?
#
loop_
_entity_poly.entity_id
_entity_poly.type
_entity_poly.pdbx_seq_one_letter_code
_entity_poly.pdbx_strand_id
1 'polypeptide(L)'
;MFRNLVDHPWVLVILVVLLIALFGSKRLPDAARGLGRSMRIFKSEVKEMKNDGKEDVKTSTPAGAAAAAHDSEPTALEAKLAAEQAEADAAQRQTRAS
;
A
#
# COMPACT_ATOMS: atom_id res chain seq x y z
N MET A 1 -26.74 -19.54 -16.82
CA MET A 1 -27.79 -18.49 -16.73
C MET A 1 -27.29 -17.18 -16.09
N PHE A 2 -26.05 -17.08 -15.61
CA PHE A 2 -25.53 -15.89 -14.90
C PHE A 2 -24.92 -14.78 -15.78
N ARG A 3 -24.64 -15.03 -17.07
CA ARG A 3 -23.97 -14.07 -17.95
C ARG A 3 -24.77 -12.77 -18.13
N ASN A 4 -26.09 -12.89 -18.34
CA ASN A 4 -26.99 -11.76 -18.53
C ASN A 4 -27.04 -10.77 -17.34
N LEU A 5 -26.68 -11.21 -16.13
CA LEU A 5 -26.70 -10.38 -14.93
C LEU A 5 -25.47 -9.46 -14.84
N VAL A 6 -24.36 -9.86 -15.46
CA VAL A 6 -23.09 -9.12 -15.42
C VAL A 6 -22.93 -8.21 -16.65
N ASP A 7 -23.62 -8.51 -17.75
CA ASP A 7 -23.57 -7.75 -19.00
C ASP A 7 -24.32 -6.41 -18.95
N HIS A 8 -25.17 -6.17 -17.92
CA HIS A 8 -25.86 -4.89 -17.77
C HIS A 8 -25.01 -3.93 -16.91
N PRO A 9 -24.48 -2.81 -17.49
CA PRO A 9 -23.57 -1.92 -16.76
C PRO A 9 -24.21 -1.34 -15.49
N TRP A 10 -25.53 -1.18 -15.49
CA TRP A 10 -26.31 -0.76 -14.32
C TRP A 10 -26.21 -1.74 -13.13
N VAL A 11 -26.25 -3.05 -13.37
CA VAL A 11 -26.16 -4.06 -12.29
C VAL A 11 -24.77 -4.04 -11.67
N LEU A 12 -23.74 -3.86 -12.48
CA LEU A 12 -22.36 -3.77 -12.01
C LEU A 12 -22.17 -2.59 -11.04
N VAL A 13 -22.74 -1.43 -11.37
CA VAL A 13 -22.69 -0.23 -10.49
C VAL A 13 -23.39 -0.52 -9.16
N ILE A 14 -24.60 -1.08 -9.19
CA ILE A 14 -25.36 -1.40 -7.98
C ILE A 14 -24.60 -2.39 -7.10
N LEU A 15 -23.99 -3.42 -7.70
CA LEU A 15 -23.18 -4.40 -6.98
C LEU A 15 -21.97 -3.74 -6.30
N VAL A 16 -21.23 -2.90 -7.02
CA VAL A 16 -20.08 -2.17 -6.46
C VAL A 16 -20.50 -1.25 -5.32
N VAL A 17 -21.62 -0.55 -5.46
CA VAL A 17 -22.18 0.29 -4.39
C VAL A 17 -22.54 -0.54 -3.17
N LEU A 18 -23.17 -1.72 -3.34
CA LEU A 18 -23.46 -2.63 -2.23
C LEU A 18 -22.19 -3.10 -1.52
N LEU A 19 -21.16 -3.48 -2.28
CA LEU A 19 -19.88 -3.90 -1.73
C LEU A 19 -19.22 -2.76 -0.94
N ILE A 20 -19.25 -1.53 -1.45
CA ILE A 20 -18.73 -0.35 -0.73
C ILE A 20 -19.56 -0.03 0.50
N ALA A 21 -20.89 -0.19 0.47
CA ALA A 21 -21.74 0.05 1.62
C ALA A 21 -21.51 -0.97 2.74
N LEU A 22 -21.26 -2.25 2.40
CA LEU A 22 -21.06 -3.33 3.36
C LEU A 22 -19.61 -3.39 3.90
N PHE A 23 -18.62 -3.17 3.04
CA PHE A 23 -17.20 -3.26 3.41
C PHE A 23 -16.55 -1.91 3.70
N GLY A 24 -17.08 -0.81 3.17
CA GLY A 24 -16.51 0.53 3.27
C GLY A 24 -15.57 0.89 2.12
N SER A 25 -15.52 2.18 1.78
CA SER A 25 -14.77 2.73 0.63
C SER A 25 -13.26 2.47 0.67
N LYS A 26 -12.69 2.30 1.87
CA LYS A 26 -11.25 2.07 2.07
C LYS A 26 -10.88 0.58 2.11
N ARG A 27 -11.81 -0.32 2.43
CA ARG A 27 -11.54 -1.76 2.60
C ARG A 27 -11.58 -2.53 1.29
N LEU A 28 -12.43 -2.14 0.35
CA LEU A 28 -12.47 -2.74 -0.99
C LEU A 28 -11.13 -2.64 -1.74
N PRO A 29 -10.54 -1.43 -1.91
CA PRO A 29 -9.27 -1.29 -2.61
C PRO A 29 -8.10 -1.89 -1.82
N ASP A 30 -8.16 -1.85 -0.50
CA ASP A 30 -7.10 -2.40 0.37
C ASP A 30 -7.06 -3.94 0.30
N ALA A 31 -8.22 -4.59 0.41
CA ALA A 31 -8.36 -6.04 0.24
C ALA A 31 -7.96 -6.47 -1.18
N ALA A 32 -8.38 -5.74 -2.21
CA ALA A 32 -7.98 -6.01 -3.59
C ALA A 32 -6.45 -5.87 -3.78
N ARG A 33 -5.81 -4.89 -3.13
CA ARG A 33 -4.36 -4.69 -3.16
C ARG A 33 -3.60 -5.82 -2.44
N GLY A 34 -4.11 -6.31 -1.32
CA GLY A 34 -3.55 -7.47 -0.61
C GLY A 34 -3.69 -8.76 -1.40
N LEU A 35 -4.91 -9.05 -1.88
CA LEU A 35 -5.22 -10.21 -2.71
C LEU A 35 -4.45 -10.18 -4.04
N GLY A 36 -4.30 -9.02 -4.67
CA GLY A 36 -3.53 -8.85 -5.90
C GLY A 36 -2.03 -9.16 -5.74
N ARG A 37 -1.43 -8.78 -4.61
CA ARG A 37 -0.04 -9.14 -4.29
C ARG A 37 0.13 -10.65 -4.12
N SER A 38 -0.76 -11.30 -3.37
CA SER A 38 -0.71 -12.76 -3.19
C SER A 38 -0.98 -13.52 -4.49
N MET A 39 -1.98 -13.10 -5.27
CA MET A 39 -2.28 -13.69 -6.59
C MET A 39 -1.12 -13.58 -7.55
N ARG A 40 -0.35 -12.49 -7.51
CA ARG A 40 0.82 -12.31 -8.39
C ARG A 40 1.92 -13.32 -8.08
N ILE A 41 2.20 -13.55 -6.79
CA ILE A 41 3.20 -14.54 -6.34
C ILE A 41 2.74 -15.94 -6.75
N PHE A 42 1.50 -16.29 -6.44
CA PHE A 42 0.91 -17.57 -6.82
C PHE A 42 0.90 -17.76 -8.34
N LYS A 43 0.61 -16.70 -9.11
CA LYS A 43 0.64 -16.74 -10.58
C LYS A 43 2.04 -17.00 -11.11
N SER A 44 3.09 -16.41 -10.51
CA SER A 44 4.47 -16.69 -10.91
C SER A 44 4.89 -18.13 -10.61
N GLU A 45 4.59 -18.64 -9.41
CA GLU A 45 4.90 -20.02 -9.04
C GLU A 45 4.15 -21.03 -9.92
N VAL A 46 2.84 -20.82 -10.12
CA VAL A 46 2.02 -21.68 -11.00
C VAL A 46 2.46 -21.56 -12.46
N LYS A 47 2.95 -20.39 -12.90
CA LYS A 47 3.45 -20.22 -14.26
C LYS A 47 4.76 -20.94 -14.46
N GLU A 48 5.64 -20.94 -13.47
CA GLU A 48 6.93 -21.63 -13.50
C GLU A 48 6.73 -23.15 -13.59
N MET A 49 5.82 -23.71 -12.77
CA MET A 49 5.37 -25.11 -12.90
C MET A 49 4.77 -25.45 -14.27
N LYS A 50 4.19 -24.47 -14.97
CA LYS A 50 3.63 -24.63 -16.33
C LYS A 50 4.64 -24.32 -17.44
N ASN A 51 5.75 -23.64 -17.14
CA ASN A 51 6.78 -23.24 -18.10
C ASN A 51 7.96 -24.21 -18.15
N ASP A 52 8.05 -25.16 -17.22
CA ASP A 52 9.02 -26.28 -17.23
C ASP A 52 8.98 -27.17 -18.50
N GLY A 53 8.10 -26.86 -19.46
CA GLY A 53 8.02 -27.51 -20.77
C GLY A 53 8.07 -26.60 -22.00
N LYS A 54 8.32 -25.28 -21.88
CA LYS A 54 8.49 -24.35 -23.02
C LYS A 54 9.05 -23.01 -22.56
N GLU A 55 10.32 -22.76 -22.85
CA GLU A 55 10.97 -21.46 -22.75
C GLU A 55 10.28 -20.47 -23.72
N ASP A 56 9.88 -19.27 -23.26
CA ASP A 56 10.18 -18.00 -23.94
C ASP A 56 9.66 -16.75 -23.18
N VAL A 57 10.61 -15.85 -22.94
CA VAL A 57 10.63 -14.38 -22.99
C VAL A 57 9.28 -13.64 -23.09
N LYS A 58 9.01 -12.75 -22.10
CA LYS A 58 8.76 -11.30 -22.31
C LYS A 58 8.35 -10.60 -21.01
N THR A 59 9.12 -9.58 -20.67
CA THR A 59 8.76 -8.32 -20.00
C THR A 59 7.73 -8.40 -18.87
N SER A 60 8.17 -8.21 -17.63
CA SER A 60 7.30 -7.66 -16.60
C SER A 60 8.08 -6.86 -15.56
N THR A 61 8.47 -5.64 -15.95
CA THR A 61 8.57 -4.52 -15.01
C THR A 61 7.18 -4.31 -14.41
N PRO A 62 6.99 -4.37 -13.09
CA PRO A 62 5.76 -3.90 -12.46
C PRO A 62 6.01 -2.47 -12.04
N ALA A 63 5.41 -1.54 -12.78
CA ALA A 63 5.02 -0.26 -12.21
C ALA A 63 4.12 -0.54 -11.00
N GLY A 64 4.67 -0.34 -9.81
CA GLY A 64 4.00 -0.48 -8.52
C GLY A 64 4.65 0.41 -7.47
N ALA A 65 5.11 1.60 -7.89
CA ALA A 65 5.79 2.59 -7.07
C ALA A 65 4.88 3.79 -6.70
N ALA A 66 3.56 3.66 -6.74
CA ALA A 66 2.66 4.78 -6.44
C ALA A 66 1.54 4.37 -5.48
N ALA A 67 1.78 4.63 -4.18
CA ALA A 67 0.81 5.06 -3.16
C ALA A 67 1.17 4.50 -1.76
N ALA A 68 2.29 4.94 -1.22
CA ALA A 68 2.42 5.24 0.21
C ALA A 68 3.37 6.44 0.31
N ALA A 69 2.81 7.58 -0.07
CA ALA A 69 3.36 8.86 0.30
C ALA A 69 3.37 8.93 1.84
N HIS A 70 4.52 9.29 2.39
CA HIS A 70 4.64 10.14 3.58
C HIS A 70 3.85 9.70 4.81
N ASP A 71 4.44 8.80 5.61
CA ASP A 71 4.30 8.86 7.06
C ASP A 71 5.68 9.24 7.62
N SER A 72 6.03 10.50 7.40
CA SER A 72 7.05 11.23 8.16
C SER A 72 6.35 12.47 8.65
N GLU A 73 5.40 12.29 9.55
CA GLU A 73 5.00 13.36 10.45
C GLU A 73 5.98 13.27 11.63
N PRO A 74 7.04 14.10 11.71
CA PRO A 74 7.74 14.28 12.96
C PRO A 74 6.69 14.86 13.90
N THR A 75 6.17 14.00 14.76
CA THR A 75 5.14 14.36 15.74
C THR A 75 5.65 15.59 16.47
N ALA A 76 4.81 16.61 16.65
CA ALA A 76 5.17 17.89 17.27
C ALA A 76 5.90 17.77 18.64
N LEU A 77 5.82 16.60 19.26
CA LEU A 77 6.63 16.18 20.41
C LEU A 77 8.15 16.11 20.13
N GLU A 78 8.57 15.63 18.96
CA GLU A 78 9.99 15.55 18.59
C GLU A 78 10.62 16.94 18.37
N ALA A 79 9.88 17.85 17.74
CA ALA A 79 10.33 19.24 17.57
C ALA A 79 10.44 19.99 18.91
N LYS A 80 9.51 19.71 19.84
CA LYS A 80 9.52 20.32 21.18
C LYS A 80 10.63 19.73 22.06
N LEU A 81 10.94 18.44 21.90
CA LEU A 81 12.04 17.77 22.61
C LEU A 81 13.42 18.23 22.08
N ALA A 82 13.55 18.44 20.77
CA ALA A 82 14.79 18.92 20.16
C ALA A 82 15.12 20.38 20.57
N ALA A 83 14.11 21.24 20.72
CA ALA A 83 14.30 22.60 21.22
C ALA A 83 14.78 22.62 22.68
N GLU A 84 14.19 21.79 23.54
CA GLU A 84 14.54 21.70 24.97
C GLU A 84 15.95 21.09 25.18
N GLN A 85 16.34 20.14 24.33
CA GLN A 85 17.70 19.57 24.35
C GLN A 85 18.77 20.56 23.88
N ALA A 86 18.45 21.46 22.94
CA ALA A 86 19.39 22.49 22.49
C ALA A 86 19.65 23.55 23.58
N GLU A 87 18.64 23.91 24.36
CA GLU A 87 18.81 24.81 25.51
C GLU A 87 19.60 24.16 26.66
N ALA A 88 19.39 22.86 26.90
CA ALA A 88 20.16 22.11 27.90
C ALA A 88 21.66 21.98 27.53
N ASP A 89 21.99 21.73 26.26
CA ASP A 89 23.39 21.63 25.80
C ASP A 89 24.10 22.99 25.88
N ALA A 90 23.40 24.09 25.61
CA ALA A 90 23.95 25.44 25.72
C ALA A 90 24.31 25.81 27.17
N ALA A 91 23.48 25.43 28.15
CA ALA A 91 23.75 25.66 29.57
C ALA A 91 24.93 24.82 30.08
N GLN A 92 25.09 23.58 29.60
CA GLN A 92 26.22 22.71 29.97
C GLN A 92 27.56 23.20 29.41
N ARG A 93 27.56 23.88 28.26
CA ARG A 93 28.79 24.45 27.69
C ARG A 93 29.31 25.64 28.51
N GLN A 94 28.43 26.42 29.11
CA GLN A 94 28.83 27.55 29.95
C GLN A 94 29.44 27.11 31.29
N THR A 95 28.96 26.01 31.88
CA THR A 95 29.48 25.50 33.14
C THR A 95 30.77 24.70 33.00
N ARG A 96 31.04 24.12 31.83
CA ARG A 96 32.29 23.37 31.55
C ARG A 96 33.48 24.26 31.19
N ALA A 97 33.23 25.50 30.80
CA ALA A 97 34.24 26.47 30.38
C ALA A 97 34.64 27.48 31.48
N SER A 98 34.17 27.29 32.71
CA SER A 98 34.57 28.03 33.92
C SER A 98 35.30 27.09 34.88
#